data_AF-A0A0G4LZ40-F1
#
_entry.id   AF-A0A0G4LZ40-F1
#
_cell.length_a   1.000
_cell.length_b   1.000
_cell.length_c   1.000
_cell.angle_alpha   90.00
_cell.angle_beta   90.00
_cell.angle_gamma   90.00
#
_symmetry.space_group_name_H-M   'P 1'
#
loop_
_entity.id
_entity.type
_entity.pdbx_description
1 polymer ?
#
loop_
_entity_poly.entity_id
_entity_poly.type
_entity_poly.pdbx_seq_one_letter_code
_entity_poly.pdbx_strand_id
1 'polypeptide(L)'
;LFRESCYNHQGNYVKDLSQVGRDLKDTIIIDNSPTSYIFHPQHAVPISSWFSDAHDNELLDLIPVLEDLAGANVQDVSLVLDVTL
;
A
#
# COMPACT_ATOMS: atom_id res chain seq x y z
N LEU A 1 -5.35 13.31 1.15
CA LEU A 1 -4.69 13.57 -0.16
C LEU A 1 -5.64 13.14 -1.26
N PHE A 2 -5.55 13.74 -2.45
CA PHE A 2 -6.47 13.50 -3.56
C PHE A 2 -5.69 13.41 -4.89
N ARG A 3 -6.39 13.46 -6.03
CA ARG A 3 -5.80 13.30 -7.36
C ARG A 3 -4.76 14.36 -7.68
N GLU A 4 -4.94 15.57 -7.17
CA GLU A 4 -4.01 16.69 -7.30
C GLU A 4 -2.70 16.46 -6.54
N SER A 5 -2.69 15.53 -5.58
CA SER A 5 -1.49 15.12 -4.84
C SER A 5 -0.72 14.00 -5.53
N CYS A 6 -1.23 13.44 -6.63
CA CYS A 6 -0.57 12.36 -7.35
C CYS A 6 0.48 12.90 -8.33
N TYR A 7 1.57 12.16 -8.49
CA TYR A 7 2.58 12.41 -9.50
C TYR A 7 2.11 11.86 -10.85
N ASN A 8 2.12 12.68 -11.90
CA ASN A 8 1.78 12.23 -13.25
C ASN A 8 3.02 11.57 -13.89
N HIS A 9 3.02 10.23 -13.94
CA HIS A 9 4.07 9.44 -14.56
C HIS A 9 3.53 8.76 -15.82
N GLN A 10 3.96 9.24 -17.00
CA GLN A 10 3.58 8.65 -18.29
C GLN A 10 2.05 8.54 -18.50
N GLY A 11 1.29 9.53 -18.01
CA GLY A 11 -0.18 9.54 -18.11
C GLY A 11 -0.90 8.80 -16.97
N ASN A 12 -0.16 8.19 -16.04
CA ASN A 12 -0.72 7.53 -14.86
C ASN A 12 -0.58 8.40 -13.61
N TYR A 13 -1.54 8.29 -12.70
CA TYR A 13 -1.48 8.93 -11.39
C TYR A 13 -0.82 7.99 -10.39
N VAL A 14 0.44 8.29 -10.08
CA VAL A 14 1.26 7.55 -9.11
C VAL A 14 1.21 8.26 -7.77
N LYS A 15 1.02 7.50 -6.70
CA LYS A 15 1.01 7.96 -5.31
C LYS A 15 2.43 7.77 -4.76
N ASP A 16 3.27 8.77 -4.94
CA ASP A 16 4.64 8.76 -4.42
C ASP A 16 4.64 8.90 -2.89
N LEU A 17 4.92 7.81 -2.17
CA LEU A 17 4.91 7.76 -0.72
C LEU A 17 5.97 8.65 -0.07
N SER A 18 7.05 8.98 -0.79
CA SER A 18 8.08 9.91 -0.30
C SER A 18 7.52 11.32 -0.02
N GLN A 19 6.37 11.67 -0.61
CA GLN A 19 5.72 12.97 -0.49
C GLN A 19 4.73 13.05 0.69
N VAL A 20 4.50 11.95 1.43
CA VAL A 20 3.52 11.90 2.54
C VAL A 20 4.07 12.53 3.82
N GLY A 21 5.38 12.79 3.89
CA GLY A 21 6.03 13.42 5.05
C GLY A 21 6.17 12.48 6.26
N ARG A 22 6.24 11.17 6.01
CA ARG A 22 6.46 10.11 7.00
C ARG A 22 7.64 9.26 6.58
N ASP A 23 8.28 8.60 7.54
CA ASP A 23 9.36 7.64 7.26
C ASP A 23 8.78 6.46 6.45
N LEU A 24 9.44 6.09 5.36
CA LEU A 24 8.97 5.00 4.49
C LEU A 24 8.95 3.66 5.22
N LYS A 25 9.89 3.45 6.15
CA LYS A 25 9.94 2.23 6.97
C LYS A 25 8.67 1.99 7.80
N ASP A 26 7.89 3.04 8.05
CA ASP A 26 6.66 3.04 8.84
C ASP A 26 5.42 3.32 7.96
N THR A 27 5.56 3.28 6.63
CA THR A 27 4.51 3.68 5.68
C THR A 27 4.22 2.55 4.70
N ILE A 28 2.94 2.19 4.60
CA ILE A 28 2.42 1.25 3.60
C ILE A 28 1.37 1.93 2.71
N ILE A 29 1.08 1.32 1.57
CA ILE A 29 -0.05 1.67 0.71
C ILE A 29 -0.89 0.44 0.41
N ILE A 30 -2.21 0.59 0.52
CA ILE A 30 -3.18 -0.42 0.10
C ILE A 30 -3.89 0.15 -1.13
N ASP A 31 -3.78 -0.53 -2.26
CA ASP A 31 -4.34 -0.06 -3.53
C ASP A 31 -4.68 -1.22 -4.44
N ASN A 32 -5.74 -1.04 -5.23
CA ASN A 32 -6.20 -2.02 -6.20
C ASN A 32 -5.58 -1.84 -7.60
N SER A 33 -4.74 -0.82 -7.77
CA SER A 33 -4.04 -0.50 -9.02
C SER A 33 -2.52 -0.55 -8.81
N PRO A 34 -1.82 -1.57 -9.36
CA PRO A 34 -0.37 -1.67 -9.27
C PRO A 34 0.40 -0.45 -9.77
N THR A 35 -0.14 0.23 -10.78
CA THR A 35 0.44 1.46 -11.32
C THR A 35 0.47 2.59 -10.29
N SER A 36 -0.48 2.61 -9.34
CA SER A 36 -0.57 3.68 -8.35
C SER A 36 0.57 3.66 -7.32
N TYR A 37 1.23 2.53 -7.11
CA TYR A 37 2.37 2.40 -6.19
C TYR A 37 3.68 1.97 -6.88
N ILE A 38 3.80 2.18 -8.20
CA ILE A 38 4.95 1.72 -8.99
C ILE A 38 6.31 2.23 -8.50
N PHE A 39 6.36 3.33 -7.75
CA PHE A 39 7.60 3.86 -7.15
C PHE A 39 7.98 3.18 -5.83
N HIS A 40 7.04 2.52 -5.15
CA HIS A 40 7.22 1.90 -3.84
C HIS A 40 6.53 0.52 -3.75
N PRO A 41 6.80 -0.42 -4.68
CA PRO A 41 6.13 -1.73 -4.70
C PRO A 41 6.37 -2.54 -3.42
N GLN A 42 7.53 -2.38 -2.78
CA GLN A 42 7.89 -3.04 -1.52
C GLN A 42 7.13 -2.50 -0.29
N HIS A 43 6.39 -1.40 -0.45
CA HIS A 43 5.53 -0.84 0.60
C HIS A 43 4.04 -1.12 0.32
N ALA A 44 3.72 -1.87 -0.74
CA ALA A 44 2.36 -2.07 -1.19
C ALA A 44 1.78 -3.38 -0.65
N VAL A 45 0.54 -3.28 -0.15
CA VAL A 45 -0.35 -4.42 0.06
C VAL A 45 -1.42 -4.35 -1.05
N PRO A 46 -1.29 -5.15 -2.12
CA PRO A 46 -2.30 -5.19 -3.17
C PRO A 46 -3.64 -5.63 -2.59
N ILE A 47 -4.73 -4.99 -3.00
CA ILE A 47 -6.09 -5.40 -2.64
C ILE A 47 -6.93 -5.60 -3.89
N SER A 48 -7.88 -6.54 -3.83
CA SER A 48 -8.80 -6.76 -4.94
C SER A 48 -9.68 -5.54 -5.21
N SER A 49 -10.04 -5.34 -6.48
CA SER A 49 -11.05 -4.33 -6.84
C SER A 49 -12.43 -4.83 -6.44
N TRP A 50 -13.17 -4.02 -5.68
CA TRP A 50 -14.51 -4.37 -5.24
C TRP A 50 -15.57 -4.00 -6.27
N PHE A 51 -16.46 -4.95 -6.59
CA PHE A 51 -17.53 -4.80 -7.59
C PHE A 51 -18.90 -5.18 -7.02
N SER A 52 -19.22 -4.70 -5.81
CA SER A 52 -20.53 -4.94 -5.16
C SER A 52 -20.83 -6.37 -4.74
N ASP A 53 -19.80 -7.19 -4.51
CA ASP A 53 -19.98 -8.49 -3.87
C ASP A 53 -20.26 -8.31 -2.37
N ALA A 54 -21.39 -8.85 -1.92
CA ALA A 54 -21.81 -8.83 -0.52
C ALA A 54 -21.07 -9.86 0.35
N HIS A 55 -20.35 -10.79 -0.27
CA HIS A 55 -19.51 -11.80 0.41
C HIS A 55 -18.02 -11.43 0.39
N ASP A 56 -17.65 -10.27 -0.15
CA ASP A 56 -16.28 -9.76 -0.09
C ASP A 56 -15.87 -9.52 1.37
N ASN A 57 -14.73 -10.10 1.76
CA ASN A 57 -14.16 -9.95 3.10
C ASN A 57 -12.73 -9.41 3.05
N GLU A 58 -12.24 -8.89 1.92
CA GLU A 58 -10.81 -8.55 1.73
C GLU A 58 -10.34 -7.55 2.79
N LEU A 59 -11.17 -6.57 3.16
CA LEU A 59 -10.84 -5.61 4.21
C LEU A 59 -10.76 -6.24 5.61
N LEU A 60 -11.57 -7.26 5.89
CA LEU A 60 -11.51 -8.00 7.15
C LEU A 60 -10.27 -8.89 7.20
N ASP A 61 -9.96 -9.54 6.07
CA ASP A 61 -8.79 -10.41 5.93
C ASP A 61 -7.46 -9.64 6.01
N LEU A 62 -7.48 -8.32 5.76
CA LEU A 62 -6.34 -7.43 5.97
C LEU A 62 -6.05 -7.12 7.44
N ILE A 63 -7.02 -7.26 8.35
CA ILE A 63 -6.85 -6.85 9.76
C ILE A 63 -5.63 -7.54 10.41
N PRO A 64 -5.47 -8.88 10.35
CA PRO A 64 -4.34 -9.55 10.98
C PRO A 64 -2.98 -9.09 10.41
N VAL A 65 -2.92 -8.84 9.10
CA VAL A 65 -1.70 -8.35 8.43
C VAL A 65 -1.34 -6.96 8.94
N LEU A 66 -2.33 -6.07 9.11
CA LEU A 66 -2.12 -4.72 9.64
C LEU A 66 -1.71 -4.74 11.12
N GLU A 67 -2.26 -5.65 11.91
CA GLU A 67 -1.86 -5.85 13.30
C GLU A 67 -0.42 -6.34 13.41
N ASP A 68 -0.01 -7.32 12.58
CA ASP A 68 1.36 -7.83 12.53
C ASP A 68 2.36 -6.75 12.10
N LEU A 69 2.05 -5.96 11.07
CA LEU A 69 2.89 -4.84 10.61
C LEU A 69 3.03 -3.74 11.66
N ALA A 70 2.01 -3.52 12.49
CA ALA A 70 2.05 -2.56 13.59
C ALA A 70 2.79 -3.07 14.84
N GLY A 71 3.24 -4.33 14.83
CA GLY A 71 3.97 -4.95 15.94
C GLY A 71 5.28 -4.23 16.27
N ALA A 72 5.58 -4.10 17.56
CA ALA A 72 6.78 -3.38 18.04
C ALA A 72 8.13 -3.98 17.57
N ASN A 73 8.11 -5.21 17.06
CA ASN A 73 9.25 -5.91 16.48
C ASN A 73 9.47 -5.61 14.99
N VAL A 74 8.52 -4.95 14.31
CA VAL A 74 8.67 -4.52 12.92
C VAL A 74 9.40 -3.18 12.89
N GLN A 75 10.65 -3.19 12.45
CA GLN A 75 11.50 -1.99 12.33
C GLN A 75 11.35 -1.31 10.97
N ASP A 76 10.96 -2.07 9.95
CA ASP A 76 10.77 -1.62 8.58
C ASP A 76 9.72 -2.52 7.90
N VAL A 77 8.57 -1.93 7.55
CA VAL A 77 7.46 -2.63 6.90
C VAL A 77 7.85 -3.22 5.53
N SER A 78 8.83 -2.62 4.83
CA SER A 78 9.26 -3.13 3.53
C SER A 78 9.96 -4.48 3.62
N LEU A 79 10.67 -4.75 4.72
CA LEU A 79 11.34 -6.04 4.94
C LEU A 79 10.35 -7.17 5.21
N VAL A 80 9.14 -6.84 5.64
CA VAL A 80 8.06 -7.82 5.88
C VAL A 80 7.26 -8.07 4.60
N LEU A 81 7.03 -7.01 3.81
CA LEU A 81 6.20 -7.05 2.61
C LEU A 81 6.97 -7.44 1.34
N ASP A 82 8.30 -7.33 1.32
CA ASP A 82 9.10 -7.69 0.17
C ASP A 82 9.14 -9.21 -0.04
N VAL A 83 8.40 -9.67 -1.05
CA VAL A 83 8.33 -11.07 -1.48
C VAL A 83 9.39 -11.44 -2.53
N THR A 84 10.38 -10.57 -2.79
CA THR A 84 11.46 -10.85 -3.75
C THR A 84 12.73 -11.46 -3.14
N LEU A 85 12.69 -11.80 -1.84
CA LEU A 85 13.74 -12.52 -1.12
C LEU A 85 13.70 -14.04 -1.30
#